data_AF-A0A182NLF6-F1
#
_entry.id   AF-A0A182NLF6-F1
#
_cell.length_a   1.000
_cell.length_b   1.000
_cell.length_c   1.000
_cell.angle_alpha   90.00
_cell.angle_beta   90.00
_cell.angle_gamma   90.00
#
_symmetry.space_group_name_H-M   'P 1'
#
loop_
_entity.id
_entity.type
_entity.pdbx_description
1 polymer ?
#
loop_
_entity_poly.entity_id
_entity_poly.type
_entity_poly.pdbx_seq_one_letter_code
_entity_poly.pdbx_strand_id
1 'polypeptide(L)'
;MASGSGDQRVQCLSEALQCLICLRHVEDPRLCPQCSKLFCYGCIRHWLQKADDENGNPACPNCRNSCTLDNFVKILEGSPLDACKAFVNDLSAPDRSEECTTLKDPPSAEKIQQRLQKLLLETEAVYIETEQRVTHELDKQRILVKQSKDTLIKTINMIVQQELKDIHQQFHAKTAEINAWAEIMTNKLDKHQFTVLSAKATVDQSSPEEIVSKHMEVEKTCATVSNGLKAISLNVKPHSYKSNLIPEPSIWKFAVHKYSAVRRTNEIQYSDFVTDDIGSIWRLEIHPNGFEDAKNTSLSIFLQLYNGIEGQYHYSFELVGLSGNHYYEDETYFEQRKGWGQNHFIDLKSLQESFLVDDSIELKFSVRALNLIDKYDKMKKRADLLTAEVEQLKKTAYPDCLAQVVTIRNVVEATKSFACLYSDILSDDIGGRWRLQVYPGGNGDCKGQFISIFLELCVGIPNKYEFTVALLHQNDKKIVRKTLEYCIQPSLPFGWKTFLGREELINNGYIQKDSLSICLTIKPPNAAQKFNYLRQYHGHAMENMQPARKDSVISNDSKPSTSQEPLESRLRKTSISFVKNLFTKSTSTDQQ
;
A
#
# COMPACT_ATOMS: atom_id res chain seq x y z
N MET A 1 -29.35 58.35 -9.44
CA MET A 1 -28.18 57.47 -9.61
C MET A 1 -28.30 56.32 -8.61
N ALA A 2 -28.90 55.20 -9.01
CA ALA A 2 -29.06 54.01 -8.16
C ALA A 2 -29.28 52.73 -9.01
N SER A 3 -28.66 52.65 -10.19
CA SER A 3 -28.80 51.51 -11.12
C SER A 3 -27.66 50.48 -11.03
N GLY A 4 -26.70 50.65 -10.12
CA GLY A 4 -25.47 49.84 -10.09
C GLY A 4 -25.47 48.59 -9.20
N SER A 5 -26.51 48.32 -8.39
CA SER A 5 -26.48 47.22 -7.41
C SER A 5 -27.03 45.87 -7.92
N GLY A 6 -27.87 45.88 -8.95
CA GLY A 6 -28.40 44.67 -9.58
C GLY A 6 -27.36 43.98 -10.46
N ASP A 7 -26.74 44.73 -11.36
CA ASP A 7 -25.75 44.20 -12.31
C ASP A 7 -24.50 43.64 -11.61
N GLN A 8 -24.03 44.27 -10.53
CA GLN A 8 -22.89 43.76 -9.75
C GLN A 8 -23.19 42.43 -9.03
N ARG A 9 -24.43 42.21 -8.57
CA ARG A 9 -24.83 40.94 -7.93
C ARG A 9 -24.99 39.82 -8.97
N VAL A 10 -25.52 40.13 -10.14
CA VAL A 10 -25.66 39.17 -11.26
C VAL A 10 -24.29 38.75 -11.79
N GLN A 11 -23.35 39.69 -11.91
CA GLN A 11 -21.99 39.42 -12.36
C GLN A 11 -21.21 38.53 -11.37
N CYS A 12 -21.33 38.81 -10.06
CA CYS A 12 -20.73 38.00 -8.99
C CYS A 12 -21.33 36.58 -8.90
N LEU A 13 -22.65 36.43 -9.11
CA LEU A 13 -23.30 35.12 -9.19
C LEU A 13 -22.88 34.33 -10.44
N SER A 14 -22.64 35.01 -11.57
CA SER A 14 -22.16 34.36 -12.80
C SER A 14 -20.73 33.82 -12.64
N GLU A 15 -19.85 34.56 -11.96
CA GLU A 15 -18.46 34.15 -11.68
C GLU A 15 -18.40 32.99 -10.66
N ALA A 16 -19.33 32.98 -9.69
CA ALA A 16 -19.44 31.89 -8.70
C ALA A 16 -19.88 30.55 -9.31
N LEU A 17 -20.53 30.58 -10.49
CA LEU A 17 -21.08 29.41 -11.20
C LEU A 17 -20.19 28.94 -12.38
N GLN A 18 -18.95 29.39 -12.45
CA GLN A 18 -18.00 28.97 -13.47
C GLN A 18 -17.12 27.81 -13.00
N CYS A 19 -16.90 26.86 -13.91
CA CYS A 19 -15.96 25.78 -13.69
C CYS A 19 -14.55 26.31 -13.86
N LEU A 20 -13.70 26.13 -12.85
CA LEU A 20 -12.31 26.60 -12.90
C LEU A 20 -11.41 25.86 -13.91
N ILE A 21 -11.90 24.78 -14.52
CA ILE A 21 -11.14 24.02 -15.53
C ILE A 21 -11.48 24.52 -16.94
N CYS A 22 -12.76 24.53 -17.31
CA CYS A 22 -13.16 24.95 -18.65
C CYS A 22 -13.48 26.44 -18.76
N LEU A 23 -13.56 27.16 -17.63
CA LEU A 23 -13.93 28.58 -17.51
C LEU A 23 -15.30 28.91 -18.10
N ARG A 24 -16.14 27.88 -18.26
CA ARG A 24 -17.54 28.00 -18.70
C ARG A 24 -18.47 27.77 -17.53
N HIS A 25 -19.75 28.04 -17.76
CA HIS A 25 -20.80 27.72 -16.80
C HIS A 25 -20.79 26.23 -16.43
N VAL A 26 -21.04 25.92 -15.15
CA VAL A 26 -20.90 24.55 -14.64
C VAL A 26 -22.07 23.66 -15.10
N GLU A 27 -21.74 22.58 -15.80
CA GLU A 27 -22.65 21.48 -16.17
C GLU A 27 -22.42 20.26 -15.26
N ASP A 28 -23.49 19.68 -14.70
CA ASP A 28 -23.45 18.66 -13.63
C ASP A 28 -22.48 19.04 -12.48
N PRO A 29 -22.88 20.02 -11.63
CA PRO A 29 -21.98 20.66 -10.68
C PRO A 29 -21.46 19.72 -9.59
N ARG A 30 -20.12 19.75 -9.44
CA ARG A 30 -19.37 19.02 -8.42
C ARG A 30 -18.61 20.00 -7.53
N LEU A 31 -18.86 19.93 -6.23
CA LEU A 31 -18.23 20.79 -5.23
C LEU A 31 -17.13 20.05 -4.48
N CYS A 32 -15.93 20.65 -4.45
CA CYS A 32 -14.83 20.12 -3.66
C CYS A 32 -15.14 20.29 -2.16
N PRO A 33 -15.12 19.22 -1.33
CA PRO A 33 -15.42 19.33 0.10
C PRO A 33 -14.32 20.06 0.89
N GLN A 34 -13.14 20.24 0.29
CA GLN A 34 -11.98 20.85 0.96
C GLN A 34 -11.86 22.34 0.69
N CYS A 35 -12.15 22.79 -0.54
CA CYS A 35 -11.99 24.20 -0.93
C CYS A 35 -13.25 24.86 -1.47
N SER A 36 -14.37 24.14 -1.47
CA SER A 36 -15.70 24.62 -1.87
C SER A 36 -15.79 25.18 -3.29
N LYS A 37 -14.83 24.86 -4.17
CA LYS A 37 -14.84 25.27 -5.58
C LYS A 37 -15.67 24.31 -6.42
N LEU A 38 -16.33 24.87 -7.43
CA LEU A 38 -17.22 24.18 -8.35
C LEU A 38 -16.52 23.78 -9.64
N PHE A 39 -16.86 22.59 -10.12
CA PHE A 39 -16.38 22.04 -11.36
C PHE A 39 -17.50 21.31 -12.11
N CYS A 40 -17.43 21.26 -13.43
CA CYS A 40 -18.27 20.34 -14.19
C CYS A 40 -17.84 18.91 -13.88
N TYR A 41 -18.80 17.98 -13.75
CA TYR A 41 -18.50 16.55 -13.58
C TYR A 41 -17.52 16.03 -14.64
N GLY A 42 -17.77 16.35 -15.91
CA GLY A 42 -16.88 15.95 -17.00
C GLY A 42 -15.47 16.52 -16.87
N CYS A 43 -15.33 17.78 -16.46
CA CYS A 43 -14.03 18.44 -16.31
C CYS A 43 -13.24 17.86 -15.14
N ILE A 44 -13.86 17.73 -13.96
CA ILE A 44 -13.16 17.23 -12.78
C ILE A 44 -12.83 15.73 -12.91
N ARG A 45 -13.71 14.95 -13.54
CA ARG A 45 -13.43 13.54 -13.84
C ARG A 45 -12.20 13.39 -14.74
N HIS A 46 -12.14 14.14 -15.84
CA HIS A 46 -10.96 14.10 -16.72
C HIS A 46 -9.69 14.59 -16.02
N TRP A 47 -9.78 15.63 -15.19
CA TRP A 47 -8.65 16.11 -14.41
C TRP A 47 -8.12 15.06 -13.43
N LEU A 48 -9.00 14.46 -12.63
CA LEU A 48 -8.61 13.45 -11.63
C LEU A 48 -8.11 12.17 -12.30
N GLN A 49 -8.76 11.74 -13.38
CA GLN A 49 -8.31 10.57 -14.15
C GLN A 49 -6.93 10.82 -14.75
N LYS A 50 -6.69 11.99 -15.33
CA LYS A 50 -5.37 12.37 -15.86
C LYS A 50 -4.30 12.42 -14.75
N ALA A 51 -4.62 12.97 -13.58
CA ALA A 51 -3.69 13.04 -12.45
C ALA A 51 -3.42 11.66 -11.80
N ASP A 52 -4.38 10.74 -11.88
CA ASP A 52 -4.19 9.36 -11.46
C ASP A 52 -3.30 8.61 -12.48
N ASP A 53 -3.54 8.81 -13.78
CA ASP A 53 -2.79 8.20 -14.88
C ASP A 53 -1.33 8.71 -14.99
N GLU A 54 -1.08 9.99 -14.71
CA GLU A 54 0.24 10.64 -14.82
C GLU A 54 1.12 10.48 -13.58
N ASN A 55 0.54 10.55 -12.37
CA ASN A 55 1.29 10.67 -11.12
C ASN A 55 0.71 9.86 -9.95
N GLY A 56 -0.35 9.07 -10.15
CA GLY A 56 -0.93 8.19 -9.13
C GLY A 56 -1.44 8.92 -7.89
N ASN A 57 -1.69 10.22 -8.01
CA ASN A 57 -2.15 11.06 -6.91
C ASN A 57 -3.22 12.03 -7.43
N PRO A 58 -4.47 11.57 -7.60
CA PRO A 58 -5.55 12.42 -8.04
C PRO A 58 -5.81 13.48 -6.97
N ALA A 59 -5.72 14.75 -7.36
CA ALA A 59 -5.84 15.87 -6.44
C ALA A 59 -6.68 17.00 -7.05
N CYS A 60 -7.37 17.76 -6.18
CA CYS A 60 -8.18 18.89 -6.59
C CYS A 60 -7.32 19.93 -7.32
N PRO A 61 -7.73 20.42 -8.52
CA PRO A 61 -6.97 21.40 -9.29
C PRO A 61 -6.75 22.72 -8.53
N ASN A 62 -7.65 23.05 -7.59
CA ASN A 62 -7.58 24.29 -6.83
C ASN A 62 -6.76 24.16 -5.54
N CYS A 63 -7.10 23.25 -4.63
CA CYS A 63 -6.43 23.13 -3.33
C CYS A 63 -5.33 22.08 -3.24
N ARG A 64 -5.17 21.24 -4.27
CA ARG A 64 -4.15 20.17 -4.34
C ARG A 64 -4.27 19.08 -3.26
N ASN A 65 -5.34 19.04 -2.48
CA ASN A 65 -5.64 17.90 -1.62
C ASN A 65 -5.97 16.67 -2.46
N SER A 66 -5.45 15.51 -2.05
CA SER A 66 -5.75 14.22 -2.66
C SER A 66 -7.25 13.90 -2.53
N CYS A 67 -7.88 13.54 -3.64
CA CYS A 67 -9.30 13.23 -3.69
C CYS A 67 -9.65 12.37 -4.92
N THR A 68 -10.66 11.53 -4.76
CA THR A 68 -11.30 10.79 -5.85
C THR A 68 -12.61 11.48 -6.26
N LEU A 69 -13.18 11.09 -7.41
CA LEU A 69 -14.41 11.67 -7.92
C LEU A 69 -15.59 11.55 -6.93
N ASP A 70 -15.63 10.45 -6.17
CA ASP A 70 -16.67 10.18 -5.17
C ASP A 70 -16.60 11.12 -3.96
N ASN A 71 -15.44 11.74 -3.71
CA ASN A 71 -15.30 12.74 -2.65
C ASN A 71 -15.98 14.06 -3.01
N PHE A 72 -16.27 14.32 -4.29
CA PHE A 72 -16.93 15.57 -4.69
C PHE A 72 -18.43 15.48 -4.44
N VAL A 73 -18.96 16.51 -3.76
CA VAL A 73 -20.39 16.59 -3.48
C VAL A 73 -21.13 16.85 -4.78
N LYS A 74 -22.00 15.92 -5.17
CA LYS A 74 -22.95 16.13 -6.26
C LYS A 74 -23.97 17.16 -5.84
N ILE A 75 -24.11 18.22 -6.62
CA ILE A 75 -25.23 19.14 -6.46
C ILE A 75 -26.38 18.61 -7.33
N LEU A 76 -27.53 18.37 -6.70
CA LEU A 76 -28.71 17.81 -7.37
C LEU A 76 -29.45 18.87 -8.18
N GLU A 77 -30.10 18.42 -9.25
CA GLU A 77 -31.01 19.25 -10.06
C GLU A 77 -32.16 19.78 -9.18
N GLY A 78 -32.39 21.09 -9.22
CA GLY A 78 -33.33 21.80 -8.34
C GLY A 78 -32.66 22.53 -7.16
N SER A 79 -31.33 22.58 -7.14
CA SER A 79 -30.56 23.37 -6.17
C SER A 79 -30.71 24.89 -6.39
N PRO A 80 -30.43 25.75 -5.40
CA PRO A 80 -30.44 27.21 -5.58
C PRO A 80 -29.57 27.70 -6.75
N LEU A 81 -28.53 26.94 -7.09
CA LEU A 81 -27.66 27.22 -8.23
C LEU A 81 -28.41 27.10 -9.56
N ASP A 82 -29.39 26.20 -9.69
CA ASP A 82 -30.21 26.04 -10.91
C ASP A 82 -31.23 27.17 -11.07
N ALA A 83 -31.80 27.68 -9.97
CA ALA A 83 -32.67 28.86 -9.99
C ALA A 83 -31.91 30.12 -10.46
N CYS A 84 -30.64 30.26 -10.08
CA CYS A 84 -29.77 31.31 -10.59
C CYS A 84 -29.46 31.16 -12.10
N LYS A 85 -29.41 29.92 -12.64
CA LYS A 85 -29.22 29.70 -14.09
C LYS A 85 -30.39 30.26 -14.90
N ALA A 86 -31.62 30.02 -14.45
CA ALA A 86 -32.82 30.53 -15.11
C ALA A 86 -32.86 32.07 -15.12
N PHE A 87 -32.53 32.69 -13.99
CA PHE A 87 -32.48 34.16 -13.87
C PHE A 87 -31.46 34.83 -14.78
N VAL A 88 -30.27 34.24 -14.93
CA VAL A 88 -29.21 34.76 -15.83
C VAL A 88 -29.59 34.59 -17.31
N ASN A 89 -30.30 33.51 -17.66
CA ASN A 89 -30.76 33.26 -19.02
C ASN A 89 -31.95 34.15 -19.44
N ASP A 90 -32.88 34.48 -18.53
CA ASP A 90 -34.04 35.33 -18.86
C ASP A 90 -33.66 36.80 -19.10
N LEU A 91 -32.61 37.31 -18.45
CA LEU A 91 -32.13 38.68 -18.63
C LEU A 91 -31.32 38.90 -19.92
N SER A 92 -30.99 37.82 -20.64
CA SER A 92 -30.19 37.86 -21.88
C SER A 92 -31.00 37.62 -23.16
N ALA A 93 -32.34 37.50 -23.06
CA ALA A 93 -33.23 37.41 -24.22
C ALA A 93 -33.61 38.81 -24.76
N PRO A 94 -33.54 39.07 -26.08
CA PRO A 94 -34.02 40.33 -26.66
C PRO A 94 -35.56 40.34 -26.71
N ASP A 95 -36.13 41.51 -26.36
CA ASP A 95 -37.56 41.84 -26.39
C ASP A 95 -38.28 41.26 -27.61
N ARG A 96 -39.17 40.28 -27.37
CA ARG A 96 -40.18 39.87 -28.36
C ARG A 96 -41.51 40.51 -28.01
N SER A 97 -41.83 41.57 -28.74
CA SER A 97 -43.16 42.14 -28.83
C SER A 97 -43.94 41.40 -29.91
N GLU A 98 -44.76 40.40 -29.54
CA GLU A 98 -45.74 39.82 -30.47
C GLU A 98 -47.10 39.57 -29.79
N GLU A 99 -48.04 40.42 -30.20
CA GLU A 99 -49.46 40.20 -30.48
C GLU A 99 -50.34 39.38 -29.50
N CYS A 100 -51.17 40.14 -28.76
CA CYS A 100 -52.34 39.67 -28.06
C CYS A 100 -53.52 39.47 -29.02
N THR A 101 -54.00 38.24 -29.18
CA THR A 101 -55.36 37.95 -29.67
C THR A 101 -56.16 37.19 -28.60
N THR A 102 -57.12 37.92 -28.03
CA THR A 102 -58.40 37.51 -27.43
C THR A 102 -58.51 36.10 -26.82
N LEU A 103 -58.75 36.03 -25.50
CA LEU A 103 -59.93 35.35 -24.91
C LEU A 103 -59.99 35.51 -23.37
N LYS A 104 -61.10 36.12 -22.92
CA LYS A 104 -61.73 36.11 -21.58
C LYS A 104 -61.05 36.89 -20.45
N ASP A 105 -61.89 37.65 -19.73
CA ASP A 105 -61.56 38.63 -18.69
C ASP A 105 -60.46 38.17 -17.70
N PRO A 106 -59.35 38.93 -17.53
CA PRO A 106 -58.37 38.64 -16.51
C PRO A 106 -58.95 39.01 -15.12
N PRO A 107 -58.72 38.20 -14.07
CA PRO A 107 -59.01 38.64 -12.71
C PRO A 107 -58.21 39.93 -12.44
N SER A 108 -58.81 40.92 -11.77
CA SER A 108 -58.15 42.20 -11.50
C SER A 108 -56.74 41.98 -10.97
N ALA A 109 -55.75 42.69 -11.52
CA ALA A 109 -54.33 42.52 -11.18
C ALA A 109 -54.09 42.51 -9.65
N GLU A 110 -54.91 43.25 -8.90
CA GLU A 110 -54.94 43.28 -7.43
C GLU A 110 -55.26 41.92 -6.78
N LYS A 111 -56.20 41.13 -7.32
CA LYS A 111 -56.52 39.80 -6.78
C LYS A 111 -55.39 38.80 -7.02
N ILE A 112 -54.68 38.92 -8.15
CA ILE A 112 -53.49 38.11 -8.44
C ILE A 112 -52.37 38.51 -7.49
N GLN A 113 -52.15 39.80 -7.29
CA GLN A 113 -51.13 40.33 -6.37
C GLN A 113 -51.37 39.89 -4.92
N GLN A 114 -52.61 39.97 -4.43
CA GLN A 114 -52.95 39.50 -3.08
C GLN A 114 -52.75 37.99 -2.92
N ARG A 115 -53.10 37.19 -3.94
CA ARG A 115 -52.87 35.75 -3.93
C ARG A 115 -51.38 35.41 -3.90
N LEU A 116 -50.56 36.12 -4.67
CA LEU A 116 -49.11 35.95 -4.70
C LEU A 116 -48.46 36.37 -3.37
N GLN A 117 -48.89 37.48 -2.76
CA GLN A 117 -48.41 37.90 -1.44
C GLN A 117 -48.73 36.87 -0.35
N LYS A 118 -49.94 36.31 -0.37
CA LYS A 118 -50.33 35.24 0.56
C LYS A 118 -49.45 33.99 0.38
N LEU A 119 -49.24 33.56 -0.87
CA LEU A 119 -48.41 32.40 -1.16
C LEU A 119 -46.94 32.62 -0.74
N LEU A 120 -46.43 33.85 -0.90
CA LEU A 120 -45.06 34.21 -0.52
C LEU A 120 -44.89 34.16 1.01
N LEU A 121 -45.85 34.69 1.78
CA LEU A 121 -45.86 34.60 3.24
C LEU A 121 -45.93 33.14 3.74
N GLU A 122 -46.77 32.32 3.13
CA GLU A 122 -46.86 30.88 3.45
C GLU A 122 -45.53 30.16 3.14
N THR A 123 -44.89 30.51 2.03
CA THR A 123 -43.59 29.92 1.63
C THR A 123 -42.46 30.36 2.56
N GLU A 124 -42.45 31.64 2.96
CA GLU A 124 -41.46 32.19 3.89
C GLU A 124 -41.57 31.54 5.27
N ALA A 125 -42.79 31.31 5.77
CA ALA A 125 -43.02 30.59 7.00
C ALA A 125 -42.46 29.15 6.96
N VAL A 126 -42.73 28.41 5.86
CA VAL A 126 -42.19 27.05 5.67
C VAL A 126 -40.66 27.06 5.54
N TYR A 127 -40.08 28.08 4.90
CA TYR A 127 -38.64 28.25 4.83
C TYR A 127 -38.02 28.43 6.21
N ILE A 128 -38.55 29.35 7.03
CA ILE A 128 -38.04 29.61 8.38
C ILE A 128 -38.12 28.36 9.26
N GLU A 129 -39.26 27.65 9.23
CA GLU A 129 -39.43 26.41 9.99
C GLU A 129 -38.42 25.34 9.53
N THR A 130 -38.22 25.21 8.22
CA THR A 130 -37.26 24.26 7.66
C THR A 130 -35.82 24.63 8.02
N GLU A 131 -35.45 25.91 7.94
CA GLU A 131 -34.13 26.43 8.32
C GLU A 131 -33.83 26.17 9.80
N GLN A 132 -34.80 26.43 10.68
CA GLN A 132 -34.68 26.13 12.12
C GLN A 132 -34.49 24.63 12.37
N ARG A 133 -35.29 23.78 11.73
CA ARG A 133 -35.18 22.33 11.86
C ARG A 133 -33.83 21.81 11.37
N VAL A 134 -33.35 22.28 10.22
CA VAL A 134 -32.06 21.89 9.65
C VAL A 134 -30.92 22.35 10.57
N THR A 135 -30.95 23.61 11.02
CA THR A 135 -29.93 24.16 11.92
C THR A 135 -29.89 23.40 13.24
N HIS A 136 -31.05 23.12 13.83
CA HIS A 136 -31.15 22.36 15.07
C HIS A 136 -30.57 20.94 14.94
N GLU A 137 -30.92 20.21 13.88
CA GLU A 137 -30.38 18.86 13.68
C GLU A 137 -28.87 18.89 13.39
N LEU A 138 -28.37 19.86 12.62
CA LEU A 138 -26.92 20.02 12.40
C LEU A 138 -26.16 20.34 13.70
N ASP A 139 -26.71 21.19 14.56
CA ASP A 139 -26.10 21.49 15.86
C ASP A 139 -26.10 20.28 16.80
N LYS A 140 -27.19 19.50 16.80
CA LYS A 140 -27.24 18.22 17.51
C LYS A 140 -26.16 17.25 17.01
N GLN A 141 -25.97 17.12 15.69
CA GLN A 141 -24.92 16.28 15.12
C GLN A 141 -23.51 16.77 15.52
N ARG A 142 -23.27 18.09 15.52
CA ARG A 142 -21.99 18.67 16.00
C ARG A 142 -21.71 18.31 17.46
N ILE A 143 -22.73 18.36 18.32
CA ILE A 143 -22.61 17.99 19.73
C ILE A 143 -22.32 16.50 19.87
N LEU A 144 -23.02 15.63 19.15
CA LEU A 144 -22.81 14.17 19.20
C LEU A 144 -21.39 13.78 18.76
N VAL A 145 -20.88 14.39 17.69
CA VAL A 145 -19.50 14.17 17.22
C VAL A 145 -18.50 14.61 18.29
N LYS A 146 -18.73 15.76 18.93
CA LYS A 146 -17.87 16.24 20.04
C LYS A 146 -17.90 15.27 21.22
N GLN A 147 -19.08 14.81 21.63
CA GLN A 147 -19.25 13.86 22.73
C GLN A 147 -18.58 12.52 22.45
N SER A 148 -18.73 11.98 21.23
CA SER A 148 -18.06 10.75 20.81
C SER A 148 -16.54 10.87 20.89
N LYS A 149 -15.98 11.97 20.36
CA LYS A 149 -14.54 12.29 20.46
C LYS A 149 -14.07 12.38 21.92
N ASP A 150 -14.77 13.16 22.76
CA ASP A 150 -14.39 13.35 24.16
C ASP A 150 -14.50 12.06 24.99
N THR A 151 -15.46 11.18 24.65
CA THR A 151 -15.62 9.86 25.29
C THR A 151 -14.45 8.93 24.92
N LEU A 152 -14.07 8.88 23.63
CA LEU A 152 -12.94 8.08 23.17
C LEU A 152 -11.62 8.53 23.82
N ILE A 153 -11.37 9.84 23.90
CA ILE A 153 -10.19 10.40 24.58
C ILE A 153 -10.15 9.98 26.06
N LYS A 154 -11.28 10.05 26.77
CA LYS A 154 -11.36 9.61 28.17
C LYS A 154 -11.02 8.12 28.31
N THR A 155 -11.55 7.27 27.45
CA THR A 155 -11.26 5.83 27.46
C THR A 155 -9.78 5.55 27.22
N ILE A 156 -9.16 6.20 26.22
CA ILE A 156 -7.73 6.08 25.93
C ILE A 156 -6.90 6.48 27.15
N ASN A 157 -7.19 7.64 27.75
CA ASN A 157 -6.47 8.12 28.93
C ASN A 157 -6.60 7.14 30.10
N MET A 158 -7.78 6.57 30.33
CA MET A 158 -7.98 5.58 31.40
C MET A 158 -7.15 4.31 31.18
N ILE A 159 -7.13 3.77 29.96
CA ILE A 159 -6.32 2.58 29.61
C ILE A 159 -4.83 2.87 29.79
N VAL A 160 -4.35 4.00 29.28
CA VAL A 160 -2.94 4.39 29.40
C VAL A 160 -2.52 4.56 30.86
N GLN A 161 -3.34 5.21 31.68
CA GLN A 161 -3.04 5.38 33.11
C GLN A 161 -3.02 4.05 33.86
N GLN A 162 -3.92 3.12 33.51
CA GLN A 162 -3.94 1.78 34.10
C GLN A 162 -2.68 0.98 33.72
N GLU A 163 -2.29 0.97 32.45
CA GLU A 163 -1.06 0.29 32.00
C GLU A 163 0.18 0.86 32.67
N LEU A 164 0.29 2.19 32.79
CA LEU A 164 1.40 2.83 33.50
C LEU A 164 1.46 2.38 34.96
N LYS A 165 0.31 2.29 35.63
CA LYS A 165 0.25 1.84 37.03
C LYS A 165 0.71 0.38 37.16
N ASP A 166 0.29 -0.49 36.26
CA ASP A 166 0.64 -1.91 36.29
C ASP A 166 2.13 -2.14 36.00
N ILE A 167 2.71 -1.38 35.06
CA ILE A 167 4.17 -1.41 34.79
C ILE A 167 4.96 -0.94 36.02
N HIS A 168 4.53 0.14 36.69
CA HIS A 168 5.18 0.59 37.92
C HIS A 168 5.11 -0.48 39.03
N GLN A 169 3.96 -1.14 39.19
CA GLN A 169 3.83 -2.23 40.17
C GLN A 169 4.77 -3.39 39.85
N GLN A 170 4.87 -3.80 38.58
CA GLN A 170 5.81 -4.84 38.16
C GLN A 170 7.27 -4.45 38.45
N PHE A 171 7.64 -3.19 38.15
CA PHE A 171 8.97 -2.67 38.46
C PHE A 171 9.27 -2.72 39.96
N HIS A 172 8.35 -2.25 40.80
CA HIS A 172 8.55 -2.25 42.24
C HIS A 172 8.63 -3.67 42.81
N ALA A 173 7.78 -4.59 42.35
CA ALA A 173 7.83 -5.99 42.77
C ALA A 173 9.16 -6.64 42.38
N LYS A 174 9.62 -6.46 41.14
CA LYS A 174 10.89 -7.04 40.69
C LYS A 174 12.10 -6.42 41.38
N THR A 175 12.08 -5.11 41.62
CA THR A 175 13.14 -4.42 42.37
C THR A 175 13.20 -4.91 43.81
N ALA A 176 12.06 -5.11 44.47
CA ALA A 176 12.00 -5.67 45.81
C ALA A 176 12.55 -7.10 45.86
N GLU A 177 12.23 -7.94 44.87
CA GLU A 177 12.79 -9.28 44.74
C GLU A 177 14.32 -9.24 44.57
N ILE A 178 14.84 -8.38 43.70
CA ILE A 178 16.28 -8.19 43.49
C ILE A 178 16.97 -7.74 44.78
N ASN A 179 16.38 -6.77 45.49
CA ASN A 179 16.94 -6.26 46.75
C ASN A 179 16.95 -7.35 47.84
N ALA A 180 15.89 -8.15 47.95
CA ALA A 180 15.84 -9.28 48.88
C ALA A 180 16.92 -10.33 48.55
N TRP A 181 17.10 -10.66 47.26
CA TRP A 181 18.20 -11.53 46.84
C TRP A 181 19.56 -10.91 47.17
N ALA A 182 19.76 -9.63 46.90
CA ALA A 182 21.00 -8.93 47.22
C ALA A 182 21.31 -8.99 48.72
N GLU A 183 20.31 -8.80 49.58
CA GLU A 183 20.45 -8.89 51.04
C GLU A 183 20.82 -10.33 51.47
N ILE A 184 20.12 -11.35 50.95
CA ILE A 184 20.44 -12.76 51.24
C ILE A 184 21.87 -13.10 50.82
N MET A 185 22.30 -12.63 49.64
CA MET A 185 23.65 -12.88 49.13
C MET A 185 24.72 -12.13 49.92
N THR A 186 24.45 -10.89 50.32
CA THR A 186 25.34 -10.10 51.17
C THR A 186 25.53 -10.76 52.54
N ASN A 187 24.43 -11.16 53.19
CA ASN A 187 24.48 -11.88 54.47
C ASN A 187 25.26 -13.21 54.38
N LYS A 188 25.11 -13.96 53.27
CA LYS A 188 25.90 -15.17 53.03
C LYS A 188 27.39 -14.86 52.87
N LEU A 189 27.72 -13.79 52.13
CA LEU A 189 29.10 -13.37 51.93
C LEU A 189 29.74 -12.90 53.24
N ASP A 190 29.03 -12.10 54.03
CA ASP A 190 29.47 -11.60 55.34
C ASP A 190 29.73 -12.75 56.32
N LYS A 191 28.87 -13.78 56.33
CA LYS A 191 29.08 -14.99 57.15
C LYS A 191 30.36 -15.74 56.74
N HIS A 192 30.60 -15.89 55.44
CA HIS A 192 31.84 -16.48 54.95
C HIS A 192 33.05 -15.60 55.28
N GLN A 193 32.94 -14.29 55.13
CA GLN A 193 33.99 -13.33 55.48
C GLN A 193 34.36 -13.40 56.96
N PHE A 194 33.37 -13.44 57.86
CA PHE A 194 33.59 -13.61 59.30
C PHE A 194 34.33 -14.91 59.59
N THR A 195 33.92 -16.01 58.93
CA THR A 195 34.56 -17.32 59.10
C THR A 195 36.02 -17.31 58.63
N VAL A 196 36.31 -16.63 57.51
CA VAL A 196 37.68 -16.46 57.00
C VAL A 196 38.52 -15.60 57.95
N LEU A 197 37.97 -14.51 58.48
CA LEU A 197 38.66 -13.65 59.44
C LEU A 197 38.98 -14.39 60.74
N SER A 198 38.05 -15.21 61.24
CA SER A 198 38.26 -16.05 62.42
C SER A 198 39.33 -17.13 62.18
N ALA A 199 39.29 -17.80 61.02
CA ALA A 199 40.31 -18.77 60.63
C ALA A 199 41.70 -18.10 60.51
N LYS A 200 41.76 -16.91 59.91
CA LYS A 200 42.99 -16.12 59.79
C LYS A 200 43.54 -15.71 61.16
N ALA A 201 42.70 -15.20 62.05
CA ALA A 201 43.12 -14.84 63.41
C ALA A 201 43.65 -16.05 64.19
N THR A 202 43.05 -17.22 64.00
CA THR A 202 43.51 -18.47 64.62
C THR A 202 44.90 -18.87 64.13
N VAL A 203 45.21 -18.65 62.84
CA VAL A 203 46.55 -18.90 62.29
C VAL A 203 47.57 -17.85 62.76
N ASP A 204 47.18 -16.57 62.78
CA ASP A 204 48.09 -15.46 63.09
C ASP A 204 48.42 -15.34 64.60
N GLN A 205 47.52 -15.81 65.48
CA GLN A 205 47.64 -15.63 66.95
C GLN A 205 48.04 -16.90 67.72
N SER A 206 47.97 -18.09 67.11
CA SER A 206 48.35 -19.34 67.79
C SER A 206 49.86 -19.60 67.73
N SER A 207 50.37 -20.29 68.75
CA SER A 207 51.76 -20.77 68.78
C SER A 207 51.97 -21.92 67.78
N PRO A 208 53.22 -22.22 67.37
CA PRO A 208 53.50 -23.30 66.40
C PRO A 208 52.96 -24.68 66.80
N GLU A 209 52.94 -24.99 68.10
CA GLU A 209 52.43 -26.27 68.65
C GLU A 209 50.89 -26.33 68.62
N GLU A 210 50.22 -25.22 68.89
CA GLU A 210 48.76 -25.12 68.79
C GLU A 210 48.28 -25.20 67.34
N ILE A 211 49.02 -24.61 66.39
CA ILE A 211 48.71 -24.69 64.97
C ILE A 211 48.77 -26.14 64.49
N VAL A 212 49.77 -26.91 64.90
CA VAL A 212 49.86 -28.35 64.59
C VAL A 212 48.68 -29.12 65.17
N SER A 213 48.15 -28.72 66.35
CA SER A 213 46.95 -29.36 66.92
C SER A 213 45.64 -28.97 66.21
N LYS A 214 45.54 -27.75 65.66
CA LYS A 214 44.31 -27.19 65.06
C LYS A 214 44.29 -27.18 63.52
N HIS A 215 45.39 -27.58 62.84
CA HIS A 215 45.53 -27.45 61.39
C HIS A 215 44.39 -28.11 60.59
N MET A 216 43.99 -29.34 60.94
CA MET A 216 42.89 -30.04 60.25
C MET A 216 41.54 -29.31 60.38
N GLU A 217 41.30 -28.61 61.50
CA GLU A 217 40.07 -27.85 61.72
C GLU A 217 40.03 -26.59 60.85
N VAL A 218 41.17 -25.88 60.76
CA VAL A 218 41.31 -24.69 59.90
C VAL A 218 41.21 -25.08 58.42
N GLU A 219 41.86 -26.16 57.99
CA GLU A 219 41.77 -26.67 56.61
C GLU A 219 40.34 -27.06 56.23
N LYS A 220 39.63 -27.77 57.12
CA LYS A 220 38.23 -28.15 56.92
C LYS A 220 37.33 -26.91 56.82
N THR A 221 37.57 -25.90 57.65
CA THR A 221 36.82 -24.64 57.66
C THR A 221 37.04 -23.87 56.35
N CYS A 222 38.30 -23.73 55.91
CA CYS A 222 38.66 -23.11 54.64
C CYS A 222 38.07 -23.85 53.43
N ALA A 223 38.10 -25.19 53.42
CA ALA A 223 37.49 -26.00 52.37
C ALA A 223 35.96 -25.82 52.31
N THR A 224 35.31 -25.76 53.48
CA THR A 224 33.86 -25.53 53.59
C THR A 224 33.46 -24.16 53.05
N VAL A 225 34.21 -23.10 53.41
CA VAL A 225 33.98 -21.75 52.88
C VAL A 225 34.24 -21.70 51.37
N SER A 226 35.33 -22.30 50.88
CA SER A 226 35.66 -22.31 49.45
C SER A 226 34.58 -22.99 48.61
N ASN A 227 34.06 -24.13 49.07
CA ASN A 227 32.97 -24.83 48.39
C ASN A 227 31.65 -24.04 48.45
N GLY A 228 31.36 -23.40 49.59
CA GLY A 228 30.20 -22.52 49.75
C GLY A 228 30.22 -21.32 48.80
N LEU A 229 31.38 -20.68 48.64
CA LEU A 229 31.57 -19.57 47.70
C LEU A 229 31.45 -20.01 46.24
N LYS A 230 31.98 -21.19 45.88
CA LYS A 230 31.86 -21.74 44.51
C LYS A 230 30.42 -22.11 44.13
N ALA A 231 29.56 -22.41 45.12
CA ALA A 231 28.15 -22.72 44.89
C ALA A 231 27.27 -21.47 44.68
N ILE A 232 27.81 -20.27 44.89
CA ILE A 232 27.10 -19.01 44.63
C ILE A 232 27.03 -18.77 43.12
N SER A 233 25.81 -18.76 42.57
CA SER A 233 25.55 -18.41 41.18
C SER A 233 24.50 -17.30 41.08
N LEU A 234 24.75 -16.33 40.21
CA LEU A 234 23.82 -15.25 39.88
C LEU A 234 23.08 -15.63 38.59
N ASN A 235 22.07 -16.49 38.69
CA ASN A 235 21.25 -16.82 37.53
C ASN A 235 20.17 -15.76 37.32
N VAL A 236 20.55 -14.58 36.83
CA VAL A 236 19.62 -13.48 36.56
C VAL A 236 19.26 -13.51 35.08
N LYS A 237 18.09 -14.07 34.76
CA LYS A 237 17.50 -13.93 33.43
C LYS A 237 17.06 -12.46 33.21
N PRO A 238 17.15 -11.91 31.99
CA PRO A 238 16.61 -10.59 31.68
C PRO A 238 15.11 -10.52 32.02
N HIS A 239 14.69 -9.48 32.74
CA HIS A 239 13.28 -9.27 33.07
C HIS A 239 12.57 -8.52 31.93
N SER A 240 11.41 -9.01 31.50
CA SER A 240 10.50 -8.33 30.58
C SER A 240 9.23 -7.92 31.31
N TYR A 241 8.77 -6.69 31.05
CA TYR A 241 7.49 -6.19 31.56
C TYR A 241 6.34 -6.77 30.74
N LYS A 242 5.26 -7.16 31.42
CA LYS A 242 4.01 -7.59 30.81
C LYS A 242 3.10 -6.37 30.59
N SER A 243 2.47 -6.27 29.43
CA SER A 243 1.46 -5.25 29.12
C SER A 243 0.13 -5.94 28.84
N ASN A 244 -0.98 -5.38 29.31
CA ASN A 244 -2.32 -5.92 29.01
C ASN A 244 -2.84 -5.43 27.65
N LEU A 245 -2.07 -4.59 26.94
CA LEU A 245 -2.28 -4.25 25.54
C LEU A 245 -1.84 -5.41 24.64
N ILE A 246 -2.59 -6.52 24.76
CA ILE A 246 -2.37 -7.73 24.00
C ILE A 246 -3.06 -7.59 22.64
N PRO A 247 -2.34 -7.76 21.51
CA PRO A 247 -2.97 -7.78 20.20
C PRO A 247 -3.85 -9.02 20.08
N GLU A 248 -4.97 -8.88 19.38
CA GLU A 248 -5.77 -10.04 18.99
C GLU A 248 -4.92 -11.01 18.16
N PRO A 249 -5.01 -12.32 18.44
CA PRO A 249 -4.28 -13.31 17.67
C PRO A 249 -4.89 -13.52 16.29
N SER A 250 -4.01 -13.77 15.32
CA SER A 250 -4.42 -14.32 14.04
C SER A 250 -4.69 -15.81 14.24
N ILE A 251 -5.92 -16.25 13.97
CA ILE A 251 -6.39 -17.62 14.21
C ILE A 251 -6.75 -18.28 12.89
N TRP A 252 -6.30 -19.52 12.71
CA TRP A 252 -6.63 -20.34 11.55
C TRP A 252 -7.10 -21.71 11.97
N LYS A 253 -7.81 -22.38 11.05
CA LYS A 253 -8.29 -23.74 11.21
C LYS A 253 -7.61 -24.65 10.18
N PHE A 254 -7.31 -25.86 10.59
CA PHE A 254 -6.78 -26.90 9.73
C PHE A 254 -7.40 -28.24 10.09
N ALA A 255 -7.84 -28.98 9.08
CA ALA A 255 -8.41 -30.31 9.26
C ALA A 255 -7.54 -31.35 8.55
N VAL A 256 -7.22 -32.43 9.25
CA VAL A 256 -6.58 -33.60 8.65
C VAL A 256 -7.66 -34.63 8.38
N HIS A 257 -7.92 -34.91 7.12
CA HIS A 257 -8.89 -35.90 6.68
C HIS A 257 -8.25 -37.26 6.46
N LYS A 258 -9.07 -38.33 6.54
CA LYS A 258 -8.63 -39.72 6.35
C LYS A 258 -7.47 -40.08 7.28
N TYR A 259 -7.54 -39.62 8.53
CA TYR A 259 -6.46 -39.64 9.51
C TYR A 259 -5.91 -41.07 9.72
N SER A 260 -6.78 -42.08 9.70
CA SER A 260 -6.41 -43.49 9.80
C SER A 260 -5.51 -43.98 8.65
N ALA A 261 -5.65 -43.42 7.44
CA ALA A 261 -4.78 -43.72 6.31
C ALA A 261 -3.43 -42.99 6.44
N VAL A 262 -3.47 -41.72 6.83
CA VAL A 262 -2.28 -40.90 7.08
C VAL A 262 -1.39 -41.52 8.15
N ARG A 263 -1.97 -42.05 9.23
CA ARG A 263 -1.22 -42.79 10.25
C ARG A 263 -0.56 -44.05 9.72
N ARG A 264 -1.20 -44.77 8.80
CA ARG A 264 -0.62 -45.99 8.19
C ARG A 264 0.57 -45.67 7.29
N THR A 265 0.52 -44.55 6.57
CA THR A 265 1.62 -44.11 5.70
C THR A 265 2.70 -43.34 6.46
N ASN A 266 2.42 -42.91 7.70
CA ASN A 266 3.26 -42.03 8.50
C ASN A 266 3.63 -40.74 7.77
N GLU A 267 2.69 -40.21 7.00
CA GLU A 267 2.91 -39.01 6.20
C GLU A 267 2.71 -37.75 7.06
N ILE A 268 3.71 -36.87 7.07
CA ILE A 268 3.64 -35.59 7.76
C ILE A 268 2.57 -34.72 7.07
N GLN A 269 1.67 -34.16 7.86
CA GLN A 269 0.62 -33.29 7.35
C GLN A 269 1.00 -31.84 7.57
N TYR A 270 0.79 -31.03 6.55
CA TYR A 270 1.05 -29.61 6.61
C TYR A 270 -0.20 -28.81 6.28
N SER A 271 -0.41 -27.70 7.00
CA SER A 271 -1.41 -26.73 6.56
C SER A 271 -0.98 -26.02 5.28
N ASP A 272 -1.94 -25.36 4.66
CA ASP A 272 -1.67 -24.27 3.71
C ASP A 272 -0.86 -23.17 4.39
N PHE A 273 -0.18 -22.37 3.56
CA PHE A 273 0.45 -21.15 4.03
C PHE A 273 -0.61 -20.14 4.42
N VAL A 274 -0.54 -19.66 5.66
CA VAL A 274 -1.44 -18.65 6.20
C VAL A 274 -0.66 -17.40 6.56
N THR A 275 -1.30 -16.24 6.42
CA THR A 275 -0.65 -14.93 6.64
C THR A 275 -1.29 -14.24 7.83
N ASP A 276 -0.47 -13.77 8.77
CA ASP A 276 -0.91 -12.95 9.89
C ASP A 276 -1.17 -11.50 9.49
N ASP A 277 -1.67 -10.72 10.44
CA ASP A 277 -1.96 -9.30 10.29
C ASP A 277 -0.71 -8.39 10.18
N ILE A 278 0.47 -8.91 10.49
CA ILE A 278 1.78 -8.25 10.28
C ILE A 278 2.28 -8.50 8.85
N GLY A 279 1.76 -9.54 8.18
CA GLY A 279 2.18 -9.99 6.85
C GLY A 279 3.27 -11.06 6.87
N SER A 280 3.45 -11.75 8.01
CA SER A 280 4.28 -12.96 8.13
C SER A 280 3.47 -14.19 7.74
N ILE A 281 4.15 -15.14 7.12
CA ILE A 281 3.60 -16.39 6.58
C ILE A 281 3.97 -17.53 7.51
N TRP A 282 2.96 -18.28 7.93
CA TRP A 282 3.04 -19.38 8.88
C TRP A 282 2.58 -20.69 8.25
N ARG A 283 3.04 -21.81 8.81
CA ARG A 283 2.63 -23.15 8.41
C ARG A 283 2.60 -24.08 9.60
N LEU A 284 1.50 -24.81 9.76
CA LEU A 284 1.37 -25.87 10.75
C LEU A 284 1.94 -27.18 10.19
N GLU A 285 2.63 -27.93 11.04
CA GLU A 285 3.19 -29.24 10.77
C GLU A 285 2.69 -30.23 11.83
N ILE A 286 2.16 -31.36 11.37
CA ILE A 286 1.59 -32.39 12.22
C ILE A 286 2.26 -33.71 11.91
N HIS A 287 2.73 -34.40 12.96
CA HIS A 287 3.29 -35.75 12.92
C HIS A 287 2.29 -36.73 13.49
N PRO A 288 1.51 -37.45 12.65
CA PRO A 288 0.37 -38.26 13.10
C PRO A 288 0.75 -39.45 13.99
N ASN A 289 2.00 -39.94 13.89
CA ASN A 289 2.54 -40.96 14.79
C ASN A 289 3.66 -40.41 15.68
N GLY A 290 3.70 -39.10 15.90
CA GLY A 290 4.65 -38.48 16.81
C GLY A 290 6.06 -38.26 16.24
N PHE A 291 6.78 -37.36 16.88
CA PHE A 291 8.12 -36.90 16.53
C PHE A 291 9.13 -37.29 17.61
N GLU A 292 10.36 -37.64 17.21
CA GLU A 292 11.44 -38.06 18.11
C GLU A 292 11.04 -39.12 19.17
N ASP A 293 11.04 -38.74 20.45
CA ASP A 293 10.71 -39.57 21.61
C ASP A 293 9.21 -39.84 21.77
N ALA A 294 8.37 -39.13 21.02
CA ALA A 294 6.91 -39.29 20.96
C ALA A 294 6.42 -40.31 19.91
N LYS A 295 7.34 -41.01 19.23
CA LYS A 295 6.97 -41.92 18.14
C LYS A 295 6.06 -43.04 18.61
N ASN A 296 4.94 -43.19 17.91
CA ASN A 296 3.85 -44.15 18.14
C ASN A 296 3.15 -44.02 19.50
N THR A 297 3.42 -42.97 20.27
CA THR A 297 2.78 -42.73 21.58
C THR A 297 1.86 -41.52 21.54
N SER A 298 2.28 -40.44 20.88
CA SER A 298 1.53 -39.18 20.83
C SER A 298 1.43 -38.62 19.42
N LEU A 299 0.44 -37.77 19.18
CA LEU A 299 0.44 -36.80 18.08
C LEU A 299 1.44 -35.69 18.43
N SER A 300 2.30 -35.29 17.48
CA SER A 300 3.15 -34.09 17.65
C SER A 300 2.73 -32.98 16.69
N ILE A 301 2.85 -31.75 17.15
CA ILE A 301 2.43 -30.56 16.40
C ILE A 301 3.49 -29.47 16.52
N PHE A 302 3.79 -28.82 15.41
CA PHE A 302 4.75 -27.74 15.32
C PHE A 302 4.22 -26.63 14.42
N LEU A 303 4.61 -25.41 14.73
CA LEU A 303 4.34 -24.24 13.93
C LEU A 303 5.64 -23.70 13.38
N GLN A 304 5.64 -23.28 12.12
CA GLN A 304 6.80 -22.74 11.44
C GLN A 304 6.53 -21.32 10.95
N LEU A 305 7.48 -20.42 11.21
CA LEU A 305 7.54 -19.12 10.52
C LEU A 305 8.17 -19.35 9.15
N TYR A 306 7.37 -19.40 8.09
CA TYR A 306 7.88 -19.68 6.74
C TYR A 306 8.58 -18.47 6.11
N ASN A 307 8.01 -17.29 6.28
CA ASN A 307 8.57 -16.02 5.82
C ASN A 307 8.02 -14.87 6.67
N GLY A 308 8.85 -13.95 7.13
CA GLY A 308 8.38 -12.83 7.95
C GLY A 308 9.45 -12.30 8.89
N ILE A 309 9.01 -11.63 9.95
CA ILE A 309 9.93 -11.02 10.93
C ILE A 309 10.26 -12.04 12.01
N GLU A 310 11.53 -12.40 12.13
CA GLU A 310 12.02 -13.24 13.23
C GLU A 310 11.90 -12.51 14.58
N GLY A 311 11.55 -13.24 15.63
CA GLY A 311 11.28 -12.63 16.93
C GLY A 311 10.53 -13.53 17.88
N GLN A 312 10.26 -13.02 19.08
CA GLN A 312 9.35 -13.70 20.01
C GLN A 312 7.90 -13.52 19.58
N TYR A 313 7.16 -14.63 19.63
CA TYR A 313 5.73 -14.71 19.40
C TYR A 313 5.07 -15.58 20.44
N HIS A 314 3.83 -15.24 20.76
CA HIS A 314 2.92 -16.13 21.48
C HIS A 314 2.15 -16.95 20.46
N TYR A 315 2.09 -18.26 20.64
CA TYR A 315 1.37 -19.16 19.75
C TYR A 315 0.55 -20.17 20.56
N SER A 316 -0.53 -20.65 19.97
CA SER A 316 -1.38 -21.67 20.60
C SER A 316 -1.93 -22.67 19.60
N PHE A 317 -2.23 -23.86 20.10
CA PHE A 317 -2.90 -24.96 19.41
C PHE A 317 -4.13 -25.38 20.20
N GLU A 318 -5.23 -25.56 19.49
CA GLU A 318 -6.50 -26.02 20.02
C GLU A 318 -6.98 -27.19 19.17
N LEU A 319 -7.00 -28.39 19.73
CA LEU A 319 -7.62 -29.55 19.11
C LEU A 319 -9.09 -29.61 19.52
N VAL A 320 -9.97 -29.56 18.52
CA VAL A 320 -11.42 -29.49 18.74
C VAL A 320 -11.97 -30.89 18.97
N GLY A 321 -12.66 -31.08 20.11
CA GLY A 321 -13.22 -32.38 20.52
C GLY A 321 -14.71 -32.31 20.84
N LEU A 322 -15.35 -33.48 20.93
CA LEU A 322 -16.79 -33.59 21.23
C LEU A 322 -17.10 -33.29 22.71
N SER A 323 -16.19 -33.65 23.61
CA SER A 323 -16.32 -33.56 25.07
C SER A 323 -15.56 -32.37 25.68
N GLY A 324 -14.86 -31.59 24.84
CA GLY A 324 -14.01 -30.47 25.23
C GLY A 324 -12.81 -30.35 24.29
N ASN A 325 -12.22 -29.15 24.24
CA ASN A 325 -11.06 -28.90 23.40
C ASN A 325 -9.77 -29.14 24.19
N HIS A 326 -8.75 -29.66 23.53
CA HIS A 326 -7.41 -29.79 24.11
C HIS A 326 -6.55 -28.60 23.68
N TYR A 327 -5.96 -27.92 24.64
CA TYR A 327 -5.31 -26.62 24.43
C TYR A 327 -3.84 -26.66 24.86
N TYR A 328 -2.99 -26.02 24.05
CA TYR A 328 -1.58 -25.76 24.33
C TYR A 328 -1.24 -24.34 23.91
N GLU A 329 -0.47 -23.63 24.73
CA GLU A 329 0.08 -22.31 24.38
C GLU A 329 1.49 -22.16 24.93
N ASP A 330 2.31 -21.37 24.23
CA ASP A 330 3.67 -21.06 24.65
C ASP A 330 4.17 -19.76 23.99
N GLU A 331 5.30 -19.25 24.49
CA GLU A 331 6.01 -18.10 23.95
C GLU A 331 7.44 -18.49 23.58
N THR A 332 7.81 -18.33 22.31
CA THR A 332 9.15 -18.69 21.85
C THR A 332 9.67 -17.76 20.76
N TYR A 333 10.97 -17.85 20.51
CA TYR A 333 11.64 -17.11 19.45
C TYR A 333 11.59 -17.89 18.13
N PHE A 334 10.86 -17.38 17.15
CA PHE A 334 10.75 -17.97 15.83
C PHE A 334 11.84 -17.45 14.88
N GLU A 335 12.58 -18.40 14.33
CA GLU A 335 13.51 -18.22 13.21
C GLU A 335 12.81 -18.71 11.93
N GLN A 336 13.18 -18.15 10.77
CA GLN A 336 12.57 -18.58 9.53
C GLN A 336 12.87 -20.06 9.25
N ARG A 337 11.85 -20.79 8.81
CA ARG A 337 11.86 -22.21 8.44
C ARG A 337 12.15 -23.17 9.60
N LYS A 338 12.14 -22.70 10.85
CA LYS A 338 12.27 -23.54 12.05
C LYS A 338 10.92 -23.75 12.71
N GLY A 339 10.66 -25.00 13.09
CA GLY A 339 9.43 -25.42 13.76
C GLY A 339 9.53 -25.37 15.28
N TRP A 340 8.49 -24.88 15.93
CA TRP A 340 8.33 -24.89 17.39
C TRP A 340 6.95 -25.42 17.78
N GLY A 341 6.88 -26.22 18.84
CA GLY A 341 5.64 -26.82 19.30
C GLY A 341 5.92 -27.95 20.28
N GLN A 342 5.10 -28.99 20.23
CA GLN A 342 5.06 -30.02 21.27
C GLN A 342 5.19 -31.43 20.69
N ASN A 343 6.22 -32.15 21.14
CA ASN A 343 6.43 -33.58 20.82
C ASN A 343 5.29 -34.43 21.37
N HIS A 344 4.92 -34.26 22.63
CA HIS A 344 3.81 -34.98 23.28
C HIS A 344 2.58 -34.09 23.39
N PHE A 345 1.93 -33.78 22.26
CA PHE A 345 0.76 -32.89 22.27
C PHE A 345 -0.46 -33.61 22.84
N ILE A 346 -0.83 -34.76 22.27
CA ILE A 346 -1.90 -35.60 22.81
C ILE A 346 -1.62 -37.09 22.60
N ASP A 347 -1.96 -37.91 23.59
CA ASP A 347 -1.85 -39.37 23.48
C ASP A 347 -2.77 -39.92 22.38
N LEU A 348 -2.27 -40.90 21.62
CA LEU A 348 -2.99 -41.43 20.45
C LEU A 348 -4.28 -42.17 20.84
N LYS A 349 -4.38 -42.74 22.05
CA LYS A 349 -5.62 -43.37 22.54
C LYS A 349 -6.67 -42.29 22.81
N SER A 350 -6.30 -41.25 23.57
CA SER A 350 -7.17 -40.13 23.87
C SER A 350 -7.66 -39.41 22.60
N LEU A 351 -6.77 -39.25 21.62
CA LEU A 351 -7.11 -38.68 20.31
C LEU A 351 -8.20 -39.50 19.61
N GLN A 352 -8.05 -40.83 19.56
CA GLN A 352 -8.96 -41.73 18.87
C GLN A 352 -10.33 -41.83 19.56
N GLU A 353 -10.37 -41.67 20.89
CA GLU A 353 -11.61 -41.76 21.66
C GLU A 353 -12.45 -40.47 21.66
N SER A 354 -11.81 -39.30 21.68
CA SER A 354 -12.52 -38.02 21.96
C SER A 354 -12.43 -36.94 20.88
N PHE A 355 -11.49 -37.05 19.94
CA PHE A 355 -11.17 -35.96 18.99
C PHE A 355 -11.23 -36.38 17.52
N LEU A 356 -11.29 -37.68 17.22
CA LEU A 356 -11.43 -38.19 15.86
C LEU A 356 -12.91 -38.29 15.50
N VAL A 357 -13.37 -37.46 14.56
CA VAL A 357 -14.76 -37.45 14.06
C VAL A 357 -14.74 -37.67 12.55
N ASP A 358 -15.49 -38.65 12.06
CA ASP A 358 -15.55 -39.00 10.63
C ASP A 358 -14.15 -39.19 9.99
N ASP A 359 -13.28 -39.92 10.69
CA ASP A 359 -11.87 -40.14 10.31
C ASP A 359 -11.09 -38.83 10.03
N SER A 360 -11.47 -37.75 10.73
CA SER A 360 -10.87 -36.43 10.61
C SER A 360 -10.61 -35.81 11.97
N ILE A 361 -9.57 -34.98 12.06
CA ILE A 361 -9.28 -34.14 13.23
C ILE A 361 -9.30 -32.67 12.82
N GLU A 362 -9.87 -31.80 13.66
CA GLU A 362 -9.88 -30.34 13.45
C GLU A 362 -9.01 -29.65 14.49
N LEU A 363 -8.09 -28.83 14.01
CA LEU A 363 -7.18 -28.02 14.81
C LEU A 363 -7.43 -26.55 14.53
N LYS A 364 -7.38 -25.73 15.57
CA LYS A 364 -7.14 -24.30 15.45
C LYS A 364 -5.75 -23.99 15.94
N PHE A 365 -5.09 -23.07 15.27
CA PHE A 365 -3.81 -22.56 15.71
C PHE A 365 -3.79 -21.05 15.58
N SER A 366 -3.07 -20.39 16.48
CA SER A 366 -3.03 -18.95 16.51
C SER A 366 -1.64 -18.41 16.78
N VAL A 367 -1.38 -17.22 16.27
CA VAL A 367 -0.14 -16.48 16.50
C VAL A 367 -0.45 -15.03 16.80
N ARG A 368 0.30 -14.46 17.74
CA ARG A 368 0.31 -13.03 18.00
C ARG A 368 1.68 -12.54 18.44
N ALA A 369 1.93 -11.25 18.22
CA ALA A 369 2.98 -10.53 18.92
C ALA A 369 2.70 -10.48 20.43
N LEU A 370 3.74 -10.28 21.25
CA LEU A 370 3.62 -10.34 22.70
C LEU A 370 2.71 -9.23 23.25
N ASN A 371 2.83 -8.04 22.68
CA ASN A 371 2.04 -6.85 23.01
C ASN A 371 1.94 -5.92 21.79
N LEU A 372 1.14 -4.86 21.88
CA LEU A 372 0.94 -3.91 20.78
C LEU A 372 2.25 -3.19 20.38
N ILE A 373 3.15 -2.89 21.31
CA ILE A 373 4.43 -2.22 21.01
C ILE A 373 5.29 -3.12 20.13
N ASP A 374 5.47 -4.38 20.53
CA ASP A 374 6.20 -5.39 19.77
C ASP A 374 5.56 -5.63 18.39
N LYS A 375 4.23 -5.63 18.31
CA LYS A 375 3.51 -5.70 17.03
C LYS A 375 3.87 -4.54 16.11
N TYR A 376 3.81 -3.30 16.59
CA TYR A 376 4.14 -2.13 15.78
C TYR A 376 5.61 -2.09 15.37
N ASP A 377 6.52 -2.52 16.25
CA ASP A 377 7.95 -2.64 15.91
C ASP A 377 8.17 -3.67 14.80
N LYS A 378 7.49 -4.82 14.84
CA LYS A 378 7.52 -5.82 13.78
C LYS A 378 6.92 -5.28 12.47
N MET A 379 5.78 -4.60 12.53
CA MET A 379 5.15 -3.98 11.35
C MET A 379 6.05 -2.91 10.72
N LYS A 380 6.75 -2.11 11.53
CA LYS A 380 7.73 -1.13 11.06
C LYS A 380 8.88 -1.81 10.32
N LYS A 381 9.50 -2.85 10.91
CA LYS A 381 10.55 -3.63 10.25
C LYS A 381 10.08 -4.23 8.92
N ARG A 382 8.84 -4.73 8.87
CA ARG A 382 8.24 -5.26 7.64
C ARG A 382 8.07 -4.18 6.57
N ALA A 383 7.62 -2.99 6.95
CA ALA A 383 7.48 -1.86 6.04
C ALA A 383 8.83 -1.42 5.45
N ASP A 384 9.89 -1.40 6.27
CA ASP A 384 11.25 -1.08 5.81
C ASP A 384 11.75 -2.13 4.78
N LEU A 385 11.54 -3.42 5.05
CA LEU A 385 11.88 -4.51 4.12
C LEU A 385 11.12 -4.40 2.79
N LEU A 386 9.81 -4.15 2.86
CA LEU A 386 8.97 -3.98 1.66
C LEU A 386 9.41 -2.76 0.84
N THR A 387 9.82 -1.67 1.51
CA THR A 387 10.34 -0.48 0.83
C THR A 387 11.62 -0.80 0.07
N ALA A 388 12.56 -1.51 0.70
CA ALA A 388 13.80 -1.95 0.06
C ALA A 388 13.54 -2.90 -1.12
N GLU A 389 12.60 -3.84 -0.95
CA GLU A 389 12.20 -4.78 -2.01
C GLU A 389 11.58 -4.03 -3.20
N VAL A 390 10.70 -3.05 -2.95
CA VAL A 390 10.13 -2.20 -3.99
C VAL A 390 11.20 -1.39 -4.71
N GLU A 391 12.19 -0.84 -4.02
CA GLU A 391 13.31 -0.13 -4.66
C GLU A 391 14.16 -1.05 -5.53
N GLN A 392 14.44 -2.27 -5.07
CA GLN A 392 15.16 -3.28 -5.84
C GLN A 392 14.37 -3.73 -7.07
N LEU A 393 13.06 -3.96 -6.91
CA LEU A 393 12.17 -4.28 -8.02
C LEU A 393 12.10 -3.13 -9.01
N LYS A 394 12.05 -1.87 -8.57
CA LYS A 394 12.15 -0.71 -9.47
C LYS A 394 13.44 -0.71 -10.27
N LYS A 395 14.59 -1.06 -9.68
CA LYS A 395 15.87 -1.17 -10.41
C LYS A 395 15.86 -2.31 -11.43
N THR A 396 15.22 -3.43 -11.10
CA THR A 396 15.22 -4.65 -11.92
C THR A 396 14.16 -4.61 -13.03
N ALA A 397 13.00 -4.02 -12.74
CA ALA A 397 11.82 -3.96 -13.60
C ALA A 397 11.75 -2.69 -14.47
N TYR A 398 12.86 -1.95 -14.61
CA TYR A 398 13.03 -0.85 -15.56
C TYR A 398 13.89 -1.27 -16.78
N PRO A 399 13.50 -2.31 -17.56
CA PRO A 399 14.24 -2.61 -18.78
C PRO A 399 13.99 -1.51 -19.81
N ASP A 400 15.09 -1.00 -20.38
CA ASP A 400 15.06 -0.10 -21.53
C ASP A 400 14.21 -0.74 -22.65
N CYS A 401 13.28 0.00 -23.24
CA CYS A 401 12.58 -0.49 -24.43
C CYS A 401 13.48 -0.44 -25.67
N LEU A 402 14.51 0.41 -25.64
CA LEU A 402 15.55 0.48 -26.66
C LEU A 402 16.89 0.76 -25.99
N ALA A 403 17.91 -0.03 -26.29
CA ALA A 403 19.30 0.26 -25.94
C ALA A 403 20.20 -0.19 -27.10
N GLN A 404 20.52 0.74 -28.01
CA GLN A 404 21.28 0.42 -29.23
C GLN A 404 22.39 1.42 -29.49
N VAL A 405 23.51 0.92 -30.01
CA VAL A 405 24.62 1.73 -30.49
C VAL A 405 24.48 1.93 -31.99
N VAL A 406 24.43 3.18 -32.42
CA VAL A 406 24.41 3.56 -33.84
C VAL A 406 25.72 4.21 -34.25
N THR A 407 26.12 3.98 -35.50
CA THR A 407 27.29 4.61 -36.10
C THR A 407 26.86 5.62 -37.14
N ILE A 408 27.15 6.90 -36.90
CA ILE A 408 26.90 8.00 -37.84
C ILE A 408 28.16 8.20 -38.68
N ARG A 409 28.05 8.17 -40.01
CA ARG A 409 29.18 8.29 -40.96
C ARG A 409 29.18 9.65 -41.67
N ASN A 410 30.26 9.96 -42.39
CA ASN A 410 30.44 11.21 -43.16
C ASN A 410 30.42 12.47 -42.27
N VAL A 411 30.98 12.34 -41.07
CA VAL A 411 30.91 13.34 -40.01
C VAL A 411 31.78 14.56 -40.34
N VAL A 412 32.96 14.35 -40.93
CA VAL A 412 33.92 15.40 -41.25
C VAL A 412 33.35 16.36 -42.29
N GLU A 413 32.71 15.84 -43.35
CA GLU A 413 32.05 16.67 -44.36
C GLU A 413 30.84 17.41 -43.78
N ALA A 414 30.00 16.72 -43.01
CA ALA A 414 28.84 17.32 -42.35
C ALA A 414 29.23 18.40 -41.32
N THR A 415 30.39 18.27 -40.68
CA THR A 415 30.94 19.28 -39.77
C THR A 415 31.28 20.57 -40.50
N LYS A 416 31.75 20.49 -41.76
CA LYS A 416 32.10 21.65 -42.58
C LYS A 416 30.88 22.28 -43.26
N SER A 417 29.98 21.45 -43.77
CA SER A 417 28.78 21.86 -44.51
C SER A 417 27.59 22.20 -43.61
N PHE A 418 27.70 21.94 -42.29
CA PHE A 418 26.60 22.06 -41.33
C PHE A 418 25.38 21.20 -41.68
N ALA A 419 25.60 20.09 -42.38
CA ALA A 419 24.55 19.18 -42.79
C ALA A 419 24.01 18.36 -41.61
N CYS A 420 22.72 17.99 -41.69
CA CYS A 420 22.10 17.03 -40.80
C CYS A 420 22.44 15.60 -41.25
N LEU A 421 22.87 14.77 -40.31
CA LEU A 421 23.06 13.33 -40.50
C LEU A 421 21.99 12.58 -39.71
N TYR A 422 21.41 11.56 -40.33
CA TYR A 422 20.39 10.73 -39.70
C TYR A 422 20.99 9.39 -39.31
N SER A 423 20.55 8.85 -38.16
CA SER A 423 20.74 7.42 -37.88
C SER A 423 19.80 6.58 -38.72
N ASP A 424 20.07 5.27 -38.77
CA ASP A 424 19.05 4.29 -39.13
C ASP A 424 17.85 4.39 -38.18
N ILE A 425 16.70 3.87 -38.64
CA ILE A 425 15.49 3.80 -37.82
C ILE A 425 15.62 2.64 -36.83
N LEU A 426 15.58 2.97 -35.55
CA LEU A 426 15.71 2.03 -34.42
C LEU A 426 14.33 1.63 -33.93
N SER A 427 14.06 0.33 -33.86
CA SER A 427 12.79 -0.19 -33.35
C SER A 427 12.96 -0.60 -31.89
N ASP A 428 12.10 -0.11 -31.02
CA ASP A 428 12.04 -0.50 -29.61
C ASP A 428 11.16 -1.75 -29.42
N ASP A 429 11.19 -2.35 -28.23
CA ASP A 429 10.42 -3.55 -27.88
C ASP A 429 8.92 -3.28 -27.64
N ILE A 430 8.51 -2.00 -27.73
CA ILE A 430 7.12 -1.55 -27.74
C ILE A 430 6.73 -1.08 -29.15
N GLY A 431 7.43 -1.44 -30.22
CA GLY A 431 7.01 -1.08 -31.59
C GLY A 431 7.09 0.42 -31.96
N GLY A 432 7.71 1.24 -31.12
CA GLY A 432 8.16 2.59 -31.45
C GLY A 432 9.36 2.57 -32.39
N ARG A 433 9.36 3.47 -33.38
CA ARG A 433 10.42 3.67 -34.37
C ARG A 433 11.06 5.03 -34.17
N TRP A 434 12.34 5.02 -33.86
CA TRP A 434 13.10 6.18 -33.41
C TRP A 434 14.22 6.49 -34.38
N ARG A 435 14.58 7.77 -34.47
CA ARG A 435 15.67 8.24 -35.32
C ARG A 435 16.43 9.37 -34.63
N LEU A 436 17.76 9.33 -34.71
CA LEU A 436 18.60 10.45 -34.29
C LEU A 436 18.85 11.39 -35.48
N GLN A 437 18.76 12.69 -35.20
CA GLN A 437 19.20 13.76 -36.07
C GLN A 437 20.44 14.40 -35.45
N VAL A 438 21.58 14.26 -36.12
CA VAL A 438 22.89 14.67 -35.63
C VAL A 438 23.40 15.78 -36.54
N TYR A 439 23.77 16.91 -35.93
CA TYR A 439 24.36 18.06 -36.61
C TYR A 439 25.79 18.25 -36.08
N PRO A 440 26.81 17.59 -36.67
CA PRO A 440 28.18 17.67 -36.18
C PRO A 440 28.75 19.09 -36.17
N GLY A 441 28.36 19.90 -37.16
CA GLY A 441 28.71 21.32 -37.25
C GLY A 441 27.83 22.25 -36.39
N GLY A 442 26.79 21.72 -35.74
CA GLY A 442 25.80 22.48 -34.98
C GLY A 442 24.58 22.93 -35.78
N ASN A 443 23.51 23.26 -35.07
CA ASN A 443 22.21 23.67 -35.64
C ASN A 443 21.75 25.02 -35.08
N GLY A 444 21.03 25.80 -35.90
CA GLY A 444 20.47 27.11 -35.54
C GLY A 444 21.53 28.10 -35.03
N ASP A 445 21.24 28.74 -33.90
CA ASP A 445 22.09 29.77 -33.28
C ASP A 445 23.41 29.22 -32.71
N CYS A 446 23.54 27.89 -32.58
CA CYS A 446 24.73 27.22 -32.07
C CYS A 446 25.66 26.68 -33.16
N LYS A 447 25.42 27.04 -34.44
CA LYS A 447 26.26 26.62 -35.57
C LYS A 447 27.72 27.02 -35.35
N GLY A 448 28.62 26.06 -35.58
CA GLY A 448 30.05 26.21 -35.48
C GLY A 448 30.62 26.09 -34.07
N GLN A 449 29.78 25.99 -33.03
CA GLN A 449 30.21 25.97 -31.63
C GLN A 449 30.00 24.62 -30.93
N PHE A 450 28.85 23.96 -31.17
CA PHE A 450 28.48 22.71 -30.51
C PHE A 450 27.93 21.71 -31.52
N ILE A 451 28.11 20.40 -31.26
CA ILE A 451 27.30 19.37 -31.92
C ILE A 451 25.90 19.38 -31.32
N SER A 452 24.90 19.30 -32.19
CA SER A 452 23.49 19.19 -31.78
C SER A 452 22.98 17.77 -32.09
N ILE A 453 22.25 17.17 -31.15
CA ILE A 453 21.65 15.84 -31.32
C ILE A 453 20.19 15.91 -30.87
N PHE A 454 19.29 15.51 -31.77
CA PHE A 454 17.86 15.44 -31.53
C PHE A 454 17.36 14.01 -31.74
N LEU A 455 16.40 13.61 -30.92
CA LEU A 455 15.67 12.36 -31.03
C LEU A 455 14.32 12.64 -31.66
N GLU A 456 13.96 11.84 -32.65
CA GLU A 456 12.69 11.89 -33.35
C GLU A 456 11.95 10.56 -33.17
N LEU A 457 10.70 10.63 -32.73
CA LEU A 457 9.78 9.50 -32.80
C LEU A 457 9.14 9.49 -34.18
N CYS A 458 9.58 8.60 -35.07
CA CYS A 458 9.03 8.49 -36.41
C CYS A 458 7.63 7.85 -36.41
N VAL A 459 7.47 6.76 -35.64
CA VAL A 459 6.19 6.07 -35.44
C VAL A 459 6.14 5.57 -34.01
N GLY A 460 5.04 5.79 -33.30
CA GLY A 460 4.84 5.30 -31.95
C GLY A 460 3.85 6.17 -31.20
N ILE A 461 3.70 5.93 -29.91
CA ILE A 461 2.72 6.64 -29.09
C ILE A 461 3.35 7.90 -28.50
N PRO A 462 2.71 9.07 -28.63
CA PRO A 462 3.14 10.25 -27.90
C PRO A 462 2.99 10.03 -26.39
N ASN A 463 4.09 10.07 -25.66
CA ASN A 463 4.09 9.93 -24.21
C ASN A 463 5.35 10.56 -23.61
N LYS A 464 5.43 10.59 -22.29
CA LYS A 464 6.64 10.87 -21.55
C LYS A 464 7.61 9.70 -21.74
N TYR A 465 8.83 9.99 -22.19
CA TYR A 465 9.90 9.00 -22.32
C TYR A 465 11.13 9.55 -21.62
N GLU A 466 11.81 8.72 -20.83
CA GLU A 466 13.19 8.99 -20.46
C GLU A 466 14.08 8.48 -21.58
N PHE A 467 14.87 9.36 -22.18
CA PHE A 467 15.82 8.98 -23.21
C PHE A 467 17.23 9.45 -22.83
N THR A 468 18.20 8.62 -23.16
CA THR A 468 19.62 8.88 -22.93
C THR A 468 20.35 8.79 -24.25
N VAL A 469 21.13 9.83 -24.56
CA VAL A 469 22.06 9.83 -25.68
C VAL A 469 23.47 9.88 -25.10
N ALA A 470 24.29 8.88 -25.44
CA ALA A 470 25.69 8.82 -25.03
C ALA A 470 26.62 8.79 -26.25
N LEU A 471 27.47 9.80 -26.37
CA LEU A 471 28.54 9.81 -27.37
C LEU A 471 29.69 8.93 -26.85
N LEU A 472 29.93 7.83 -27.55
CA LEU A 472 30.89 6.83 -27.12
C LEU A 472 32.32 7.23 -27.50
N HIS A 473 33.27 6.79 -26.68
CA HIS A 473 34.69 7.05 -26.85
C HIS A 473 35.48 5.79 -26.46
N GLN A 474 36.69 5.59 -26.99
CA GLN A 474 37.55 4.42 -26.66
C GLN A 474 37.98 4.37 -25.18
N ASN A 475 37.85 5.49 -24.47
CA ASN A 475 38.11 5.64 -23.05
C ASN A 475 36.78 5.96 -22.37
N ASP A 476 36.31 5.06 -21.52
CA ASP A 476 35.01 5.15 -20.83
C ASP A 476 34.85 6.42 -20.00
N LYS A 477 35.95 6.99 -19.47
CA LYS A 477 35.93 8.24 -18.70
C LYS A 477 35.59 9.48 -19.54
N LYS A 478 35.70 9.37 -20.86
CA LYS A 478 35.38 10.45 -21.81
C LYS A 478 34.02 10.25 -22.48
N ILE A 479 33.22 9.26 -22.07
CA ILE A 479 31.87 9.10 -22.62
C ILE A 479 30.99 10.26 -22.15
N VAL A 480 30.44 11.02 -23.09
CA VAL A 480 29.54 12.14 -22.78
C VAL A 480 28.11 11.64 -22.90
N ARG A 481 27.40 11.64 -21.77
CA ARG A 481 26.02 11.16 -21.66
C ARG A 481 25.10 12.31 -21.25
N LYS A 482 23.96 12.44 -21.92
CA LYS A 482 22.84 13.28 -21.46
C LYS A 482 21.57 12.45 -21.39
N THR A 483 20.83 12.62 -20.31
CA THR A 483 19.55 11.95 -20.04
C THR A 483 18.50 13.02 -19.78
N LEU A 484 17.32 12.85 -20.36
CA LEU A 484 16.18 13.71 -20.11
C LEU A 484 14.88 12.92 -20.20
N GLU A 485 13.90 13.35 -19.43
CA GLU A 485 12.52 12.91 -19.54
C GLU A 485 11.68 13.98 -20.26
N TYR A 486 11.01 13.60 -21.35
CA TYR A 486 10.23 14.54 -22.16
C TYR A 486 9.00 13.87 -22.79
N CYS A 487 7.93 14.65 -22.98
CA CYS A 487 6.74 14.21 -23.73
C CYS A 487 7.02 14.28 -25.23
N ILE A 488 7.55 13.20 -25.80
CA ILE A 488 7.91 13.16 -27.21
C ILE A 488 6.65 12.99 -28.06
N GLN A 489 6.48 13.87 -29.05
CA GLN A 489 5.42 13.77 -30.04
C GLN A 489 5.98 13.17 -31.34
N PRO A 490 5.20 12.34 -32.06
CA PRO A 490 5.61 11.84 -33.36
C PRO A 490 5.99 12.98 -34.31
N SER A 491 7.04 12.79 -35.11
CA SER A 491 7.58 13.75 -36.09
C SER A 491 8.09 15.09 -35.55
N LEU A 492 8.08 15.32 -34.23
CA LEU A 492 8.65 16.51 -33.60
C LEU A 492 10.00 16.16 -32.93
N PRO A 493 11.14 16.46 -33.58
CA PRO A 493 12.44 16.13 -33.01
C PRO A 493 12.73 16.99 -31.77
N PHE A 494 13.21 16.35 -30.70
CA PHE A 494 13.55 17.01 -29.45
C PHE A 494 14.93 16.54 -28.96
N GLY A 495 15.72 17.45 -28.39
CA GLY A 495 17.05 17.11 -27.89
C GLY A 495 17.91 18.33 -27.59
N TRP A 496 19.22 18.16 -27.70
CA TRP A 496 20.18 19.15 -27.25
C TRP A 496 20.81 19.89 -28.43
N LYS A 497 20.63 21.22 -28.46
CA LYS A 497 21.38 22.12 -29.35
C LYS A 497 22.86 22.21 -28.97
N THR A 498 23.16 22.13 -27.67
CA THR A 498 24.50 22.25 -27.08
C THR A 498 24.93 20.91 -26.46
N PHE A 499 25.02 19.84 -27.26
CA PHE A 499 25.34 18.51 -26.73
C PHE A 499 26.79 18.42 -26.24
N LEU A 500 27.75 18.73 -27.11
CA LEU A 500 29.20 18.74 -26.82
C LEU A 500 29.88 19.88 -27.59
N GLY A 501 30.94 20.45 -27.03
CA GLY A 501 31.71 21.50 -27.72
C GLY A 501 32.38 20.98 -28.99
N ARG A 502 32.41 21.79 -30.05
CA ARG A 502 32.99 21.40 -31.35
C ARG A 502 34.48 21.09 -31.25
N GLU A 503 35.24 21.92 -30.53
CA GLU A 503 36.68 21.69 -30.33
C GLU A 503 36.91 20.36 -29.60
N GLU A 504 36.08 20.06 -28.62
CA GLU A 504 36.14 18.82 -27.87
C GLU A 504 35.82 17.60 -28.76
N LEU A 505 34.78 17.70 -29.59
CA LEU A 505 34.40 16.66 -30.55
C LEU A 505 35.55 16.33 -31.52
N ILE A 506 36.21 17.34 -32.07
CA ILE A 506 37.24 17.19 -33.11
C ILE A 506 38.58 16.76 -32.50
N ASN A 507 39.00 17.37 -31.39
CA ASN A 507 40.35 17.21 -30.86
C ASN A 507 40.49 16.01 -29.91
N ASN A 508 39.40 15.55 -29.28
CA ASN A 508 39.47 14.51 -28.24
C ASN A 508 39.14 13.09 -28.70
N GLY A 509 39.14 12.82 -30.01
CA GLY A 509 39.10 11.43 -30.54
C GLY A 509 37.72 10.77 -30.59
N TYR A 510 36.64 11.56 -30.51
CA TYR A 510 35.28 11.07 -30.69
C TYR A 510 34.99 10.65 -32.13
N ILE A 511 35.55 11.36 -33.11
CA ILE A 511 35.43 11.02 -34.54
C ILE A 511 36.49 9.97 -34.88
N GLN A 512 36.06 8.79 -35.29
CA GLN A 512 36.93 7.67 -35.67
C GLN A 512 36.57 7.18 -37.07
N LYS A 513 37.55 7.17 -37.98
CA LYS A 513 37.34 6.77 -39.39
C LYS A 513 36.14 7.48 -40.04
N ASP A 514 36.06 8.80 -39.81
CA ASP A 514 34.95 9.64 -40.28
C ASP A 514 33.56 9.22 -39.77
N SER A 515 33.51 8.68 -38.55
CA SER A 515 32.27 8.23 -37.92
C SER A 515 32.19 8.54 -36.42
N LEU A 516 30.96 8.65 -35.90
CA LEU A 516 30.62 8.79 -34.48
C LEU A 516 29.82 7.57 -34.02
N SER A 517 30.15 7.04 -32.86
CA SER A 517 29.37 5.99 -32.20
C SER A 517 28.50 6.62 -31.11
N ILE A 518 27.19 6.46 -31.21
CA ILE A 518 26.21 7.02 -30.26
C ILE A 518 25.36 5.88 -29.71
N CYS A 519 25.30 5.74 -28.40
CA CYS A 519 24.34 4.85 -27.74
C CYS A 519 23.06 5.62 -27.44
N LEU A 520 21.94 5.14 -27.96
CA LEU A 520 20.61 5.62 -27.63
C LEU A 520 19.93 4.61 -26.71
N THR A 521 19.45 5.11 -25.57
CA THR A 521 18.63 4.37 -24.64
C THR A 521 17.28 5.06 -24.48
N ILE A 522 16.17 4.31 -24.53
CA ILE A 522 14.81 4.82 -24.32
C ILE A 522 14.13 3.95 -23.28
N LYS A 523 13.44 4.61 -22.35
CA LYS A 523 12.69 3.98 -21.28
C LYS A 523 11.26 4.52 -21.22
N PRO A 524 10.26 3.64 -21.04
CA PRO A 524 8.91 4.06 -20.71
C PRO A 524 8.82 4.56 -19.25
N PRO A 525 7.81 5.36 -18.89
CA PRO A 525 7.71 5.94 -17.54
C PRO A 525 7.45 4.93 -16.45
N ASN A 526 6.70 3.85 -16.72
CA ASN A 526 6.50 2.77 -15.77
C ASN A 526 6.10 1.45 -16.47
N ALA A 527 6.29 0.33 -15.77
CA ALA A 527 5.96 -1.01 -16.28
C ALA A 527 4.46 -1.16 -16.64
N ALA A 528 3.57 -0.52 -15.87
CA ALA A 528 2.12 -0.57 -16.14
C ALA A 528 1.77 0.05 -17.50
N GLN A 529 2.38 1.18 -17.85
CA GLN A 529 2.24 1.83 -19.14
C GLN A 529 2.84 0.98 -20.27
N LYS A 530 3.98 0.31 -20.04
CA LYS A 530 4.54 -0.68 -20.98
C LYS A 530 3.55 -1.83 -21.25
N PHE A 531 2.92 -2.39 -20.21
CA PHE A 531 1.91 -3.45 -20.36
C PHE A 531 0.63 -2.97 -21.07
N ASN A 532 0.13 -1.78 -20.70
CA ASN A 532 -1.04 -1.19 -21.34
C ASN A 532 -0.79 -0.96 -22.83
N TYR A 533 0.41 -0.49 -23.18
CA TYR A 533 0.84 -0.33 -24.56
C TYR A 533 0.81 -1.67 -25.31
N LEU A 534 1.45 -2.72 -24.76
CA LEU A 534 1.53 -4.02 -25.41
C LEU A 534 0.14 -4.60 -25.68
N ARG A 535 -0.83 -4.38 -24.78
CA ARG A 535 -2.24 -4.75 -25.01
C ARG A 535 -2.86 -3.98 -26.17
N GLN A 536 -2.70 -2.65 -26.21
CA GLN A 536 -3.28 -1.81 -27.27
C GLN A 536 -2.70 -2.19 -28.64
N TYR A 537 -1.38 -2.37 -28.73
CA TYR A 537 -0.71 -2.81 -29.95
C TYR A 537 -1.21 -4.18 -30.42
N HIS A 538 -1.33 -5.15 -29.51
CA HIS A 538 -1.87 -6.47 -29.84
C HIS A 538 -3.33 -6.39 -30.32
N GLY A 539 -4.14 -5.48 -29.76
CA GLY A 539 -5.49 -5.19 -30.23
C GLY A 539 -5.50 -4.70 -31.69
N HIS A 540 -4.72 -3.65 -31.99
CA HIS A 540 -4.65 -3.09 -33.34
C HIS A 540 -4.03 -4.03 -34.38
N ALA A 541 -3.05 -4.86 -33.99
CA ALA A 541 -2.48 -5.87 -34.87
C ALA A 541 -3.52 -6.96 -35.26
N MET A 542 -4.42 -7.31 -34.34
CA MET A 542 -5.52 -8.25 -34.61
C MET A 542 -6.61 -7.64 -35.49
N GLU A 543 -6.93 -6.35 -35.32
CA GLU A 543 -7.89 -5.63 -36.17
C GLU A 543 -7.41 -5.53 -37.62
N ASN A 544 -6.11 -5.28 -37.84
CA ASN A 544 -5.51 -5.17 -39.17
C ASN A 544 -5.33 -6.51 -39.91
N MET A 545 -5.55 -7.65 -39.25
CA MET A 545 -5.49 -8.99 -39.85
C MET A 545 -6.84 -9.48 -40.40
N GLN A 546 -7.93 -8.73 -40.27
CA GLN A 546 -9.19 -9.10 -40.94
C GLN A 546 -9.12 -8.79 -42.44
N PRO A 547 -9.19 -9.79 -43.34
CA PRO A 547 -9.14 -9.53 -44.77
C PRO A 547 -10.43 -8.84 -45.24
N ALA A 548 -10.26 -7.82 -46.08
CA ALA A 548 -11.35 -7.13 -46.77
C ALA A 548 -12.32 -8.13 -47.40
N ARG A 549 -13.56 -8.17 -46.89
CA ARG A 549 -14.66 -8.96 -47.46
C ARG A 549 -14.91 -8.48 -48.89
N LYS A 550 -14.64 -9.35 -49.87
CA LYS A 550 -15.15 -9.23 -51.24
C LYS A 550 -16.66 -9.37 -51.22
N ASP A 551 -17.31 -8.50 -52.01
CA ASP A 551 -18.74 -8.48 -52.24
C ASP A 551 -19.28 -9.85 -52.71
N SER A 552 -20.45 -10.16 -52.17
CA SER A 552 -21.21 -11.39 -52.30
C SER A 552 -21.79 -11.59 -53.70
N VAL A 553 -21.55 -12.77 -54.30
CA VAL A 553 -22.44 -13.38 -55.27
C VAL A 553 -23.27 -14.45 -54.55
N ILE A 554 -24.58 -14.34 -54.72
CA ILE A 554 -25.64 -15.19 -54.16
C ILE A 554 -25.61 -16.57 -54.82
N SER A 555 -25.68 -17.63 -54.02
CA SER A 555 -26.25 -18.92 -54.42
C SER A 555 -26.65 -19.73 -53.18
N ASN A 556 -27.94 -19.97 -53.05
CA ASN A 556 -28.57 -20.87 -52.09
C ASN A 556 -28.16 -22.33 -52.39
N ASP A 557 -27.84 -23.11 -51.36
CA ASP A 557 -28.69 -24.23 -50.92
C ASP A 557 -28.05 -25.07 -49.79
N SER A 558 -28.95 -25.59 -48.94
CA SER A 558 -28.80 -26.79 -48.09
C SER A 558 -28.27 -26.65 -46.64
N LYS A 559 -29.23 -26.45 -45.72
CA LYS A 559 -29.42 -26.97 -44.34
C LYS A 559 -28.31 -26.85 -43.26
N PRO A 560 -28.67 -26.49 -42.02
CA PRO A 560 -27.73 -26.20 -40.95
C PRO A 560 -27.27 -27.46 -40.21
N SER A 561 -25.96 -27.70 -40.18
CA SER A 561 -25.30 -28.52 -39.17
C SER A 561 -24.43 -27.59 -38.34
N THR A 562 -24.89 -27.30 -37.12
CA THR A 562 -24.21 -26.46 -36.14
C THR A 562 -22.95 -27.15 -35.64
N SER A 563 -21.82 -26.78 -36.22
CA SER A 563 -20.52 -26.83 -35.55
C SER A 563 -19.85 -25.48 -35.75
N GLN A 564 -19.48 -24.81 -34.66
CA GLN A 564 -18.35 -23.88 -34.51
C GLN A 564 -18.68 -22.85 -33.43
N GLU A 565 -18.41 -23.21 -32.17
CA GLU A 565 -18.06 -22.20 -31.18
C GLU A 565 -16.55 -21.91 -31.29
N PRO A 566 -16.12 -20.63 -31.37
CA PRO A 566 -14.73 -20.23 -31.29
C PRO A 566 -14.11 -20.57 -29.92
N LEU A 567 -12.81 -20.85 -29.88
CA LEU A 567 -12.05 -21.19 -28.68
C LEU A 567 -12.15 -20.16 -27.52
N GLU A 568 -12.63 -18.95 -27.80
CA GLU A 568 -12.88 -17.90 -26.80
C GLU A 568 -14.12 -18.16 -25.90
N SER A 569 -15.02 -19.08 -26.27
CA SER A 569 -16.19 -19.42 -25.43
C SER A 569 -15.87 -20.39 -24.28
N ARG A 570 -14.65 -20.95 -24.20
CA ARG A 570 -14.22 -21.83 -23.09
C ARG A 570 -13.67 -21.12 -21.86
N LEU A 571 -13.42 -19.81 -21.91
CA LEU A 571 -12.88 -19.04 -20.77
C LEU A 571 -13.89 -18.13 -20.07
N ARG A 572 -15.19 -18.23 -20.39
CA ARG A 572 -16.25 -17.53 -19.65
C ARG A 572 -17.46 -18.43 -19.39
N LYS A 573 -17.25 -19.50 -18.62
CA LYS A 573 -18.30 -20.16 -17.84
C LYS A 573 -17.77 -20.61 -16.49
N THR A 574 -17.59 -19.66 -15.58
CA THR A 574 -17.94 -19.86 -14.17
C THR A 574 -18.76 -18.64 -13.74
N SER A 575 -20.02 -18.92 -13.43
CA SER A 575 -21.03 -17.91 -13.12
C SER A 575 -20.74 -17.23 -11.79
N ILE A 576 -20.89 -15.92 -11.82
CA ILE A 576 -21.04 -15.03 -10.68
C ILE A 576 -22.36 -15.40 -9.97
N SER A 577 -22.27 -16.26 -8.97
CA SER A 577 -23.35 -16.51 -8.01
C SER A 577 -22.79 -16.70 -6.60
N PHE A 578 -21.93 -15.78 -6.14
CA PHE A 578 -21.45 -15.76 -4.75
C PHE A 578 -21.13 -14.37 -4.18
N VAL A 579 -21.65 -13.27 -4.76
CA VAL A 579 -21.50 -11.90 -4.21
C VAL A 579 -22.85 -11.22 -3.97
N LYS A 580 -23.84 -11.99 -3.54
CA LYS A 580 -25.06 -11.47 -2.90
C LYS A 580 -25.32 -12.29 -1.66
N ASN A 581 -24.85 -11.76 -0.52
CA ASN A 581 -25.38 -11.93 0.85
C ASN A 581 -24.36 -11.56 1.95
N LEU A 582 -23.39 -10.69 1.65
CA LEU A 582 -22.82 -9.80 2.67
C LEU A 582 -23.74 -8.59 2.78
N PHE A 583 -24.66 -8.62 3.74
CA PHE A 583 -25.39 -7.51 4.41
C PHE A 583 -26.73 -8.05 4.94
N THR A 584 -26.70 -8.93 5.95
CA THR A 584 -27.88 -9.20 6.78
C THR A 584 -27.92 -8.23 7.95
N LYS A 585 -29.05 -7.54 8.02
CA LYS A 585 -29.44 -6.49 8.94
C LYS A 585 -29.58 -6.98 10.38
N SER A 586 -29.43 -6.01 11.27
CA SER A 586 -29.91 -5.92 12.65
C SER A 586 -31.22 -6.66 12.94
N THR A 587 -31.23 -7.44 14.02
CA THR A 587 -32.44 -7.97 14.67
C THR A 587 -32.92 -7.04 15.77
N SER A 588 -34.11 -6.50 15.58
CA SER A 588 -35.09 -6.02 16.57
C SER A 588 -36.44 -6.20 15.86
N THR A 589 -37.46 -6.89 16.39
CA THR A 589 -38.20 -6.55 17.61
C THR A 589 -39.11 -7.72 17.99
N ASP A 590 -39.45 -7.79 19.28
CA ASP A 590 -40.58 -8.52 19.87
C ASP A 590 -41.91 -8.33 19.11
N GLN A 591 -42.74 -9.39 19.09
CA GLN A 591 -44.14 -9.41 19.55
C GLN A 591 -44.81 -10.75 19.17
N GLN A 592 -44.88 -11.68 20.12
CA GLN A 592 -46.10 -12.31 20.64
C GLN A 592 -45.80 -13.24 21.81
#